data_AF-A0A955D2D3-F1
#
_entry.id   AF-A0A955D2D3-F1
#
_cell.length_a   1.000
_cell.length_b   1.000
_cell.length_c   1.000
_cell.angle_alpha   90.00
_cell.angle_beta   90.00
_cell.angle_gamma   90.00
#
_symmetry.space_group_name_H-M   'P 1'
#
loop_
_entity.id
_entity.type
_entity.pdbx_description
1 polymer ?
#
loop_
_entity_poly.entity_id
_entity_poly.type
_entity_poly.pdbx_seq_one_letter_code
_entity_poly.pdbx_strand_id
1 'polypeptide(L)'
;MPSEPTWPAWWDRELELSAHVLRRMVDRDFSEVDLRRMLDEATGLRPDIEAGRWIVATRHLDRRWEVILEPDESVGVVLVVTAYPVSTSQP
;
A
#
# COMPACT_ATOMS: atom_id res chain seq x y z
N MET A 1 10.30 13.99 21.36
CA MET A 1 9.89 14.03 19.94
C MET A 1 9.79 12.59 19.50
N PRO A 2 8.61 12.01 19.22
CA PRO A 2 8.59 10.73 18.54
C PRO A 2 9.28 10.92 17.19
N SER A 3 10.27 10.09 16.89
CA SER A 3 10.94 10.05 15.59
C SER A 3 9.90 9.75 14.51
N GLU A 4 9.86 10.58 13.47
CA GLU A 4 9.03 10.34 12.28
C GLU A 4 9.30 8.92 11.75
N PRO A 5 8.28 8.19 11.27
CA PRO A 5 8.49 6.90 10.65
C PRO A 5 9.49 7.07 9.49
N THR A 6 10.64 6.39 9.60
CA THR A 6 11.62 6.38 8.50
C THR A 6 11.13 5.41 7.45
N TRP A 7 10.53 5.94 6.39
CA TRP A 7 10.13 5.15 5.24
C TRP A 7 11.37 4.65 4.47
N PRO A 8 11.30 3.46 3.83
CA PRO A 8 12.41 2.95 3.03
C PRO A 8 12.73 3.86 1.84
N ALA A 9 13.97 3.81 1.35
CA ALA A 9 14.42 4.63 0.23
C ALA A 9 13.63 4.42 -1.08
N TRP A 10 12.92 3.30 -1.23
CA TRP A 10 12.06 3.05 -2.39
C TRP A 10 10.69 3.72 -2.30
N TRP A 11 10.30 4.28 -1.15
CA TRP A 11 8.96 4.83 -0.90
C TRP A 11 8.58 5.96 -1.87
N ASP A 12 9.55 6.82 -2.21
CA ASP A 12 9.34 7.98 -3.09
C ASP A 12 9.50 7.67 -4.58
N ARG A 13 9.62 6.38 -4.96
CA ARG A 13 9.75 5.97 -6.36
C ARG A 13 8.40 5.98 -7.07
N GLU A 14 8.47 5.92 -8.40
CA GLU A 14 7.28 5.86 -9.25
C GLU A 14 6.42 4.63 -8.93
N LEU A 15 5.10 4.83 -8.87
CA LEU A 15 4.12 3.76 -8.63
C LEU A 15 3.66 3.16 -9.95
N GLU A 16 3.70 1.83 -10.03
CA GLU A 16 3.06 1.07 -11.10
C GLU A 16 1.87 0.28 -10.57
N LEU A 17 0.78 0.22 -11.35
CA LEU A 17 -0.42 -0.52 -10.98
C LEU A 17 -0.44 -1.88 -11.67
N SER A 18 -0.40 -2.94 -10.88
CA SER A 18 -0.56 -4.29 -11.41
C SER A 18 -1.97 -4.51 -12.01
N ALA A 19 -2.08 -5.44 -12.96
CA ALA A 19 -3.39 -5.88 -13.47
C ALA A 19 -4.31 -6.38 -12.33
N HIS A 20 -3.73 -6.90 -11.24
CA HIS A 20 -4.48 -7.33 -10.08
C HIS A 20 -5.14 -6.16 -9.36
N VAL A 21 -4.38 -5.11 -8.99
CA VAL A 21 -4.96 -3.95 -8.28
C VAL A 21 -5.98 -3.21 -9.14
N LEU A 22 -5.76 -3.10 -10.46
CA LEU A 22 -6.72 -2.49 -11.38
C LEU A 22 -8.09 -3.17 -11.34
N ARG A 23 -8.12 -4.51 -11.29
CA ARG A 23 -9.39 -5.24 -11.10
C ARG A 23 -9.99 -4.99 -9.70
N ARG A 24 -9.15 -4.92 -8.66
CA ARG A 24 -9.61 -4.70 -7.29
C ARG A 24 -10.16 -3.31 -7.03
N MET A 25 -9.67 -2.31 -7.75
CA MET A 25 -10.22 -0.95 -7.75
C MET A 25 -11.68 -0.94 -8.15
N VAL A 26 -12.03 -1.69 -9.20
CA VAL A 26 -13.42 -1.88 -9.64
C VAL A 26 -14.21 -2.68 -8.61
N ASP A 27 -13.67 -3.82 -8.14
CA ASP A 27 -14.37 -4.70 -7.19
C ASP A 27 -14.67 -4.03 -5.84
N ARG A 28 -13.83 -3.06 -5.42
CA ARG A 28 -13.84 -2.47 -4.08
C ARG A 28 -14.11 -0.97 -4.06
N ASP A 29 -14.47 -0.41 -5.22
CA ASP A 29 -14.91 0.97 -5.39
C ASP A 29 -13.90 2.01 -4.85
N PHE A 30 -12.65 1.92 -5.31
CA PHE A 30 -11.63 2.95 -5.05
C PHE A 30 -10.85 3.30 -6.33
N SER A 31 -10.48 4.57 -6.47
CA SER A 31 -9.74 5.08 -7.63
C SER A 31 -8.23 5.13 -7.39
N GLU A 32 -7.46 5.43 -8.44
CA GLU A 32 -6.00 5.64 -8.31
C GLU A 32 -5.69 6.86 -7.45
N VAL A 33 -6.55 7.89 -7.49
CA VAL A 33 -6.44 9.07 -6.61
C VAL A 33 -6.64 8.67 -5.16
N ASP A 34 -7.62 7.81 -4.87
CA ASP A 34 -7.83 7.27 -3.52
C ASP A 34 -6.63 6.44 -3.05
N LEU A 35 -6.06 5.62 -3.94
CA LEU A 35 -4.87 4.83 -3.66
C LEU A 35 -3.65 5.69 -3.33
N ARG A 36 -3.39 6.75 -4.10
CA ARG A 36 -2.31 7.69 -3.78
C ARG A 36 -2.54 8.36 -2.43
N ARG A 37 -3.76 8.83 -2.18
CA ARG A 37 -4.13 9.41 -0.90
C ARG A 37 -3.96 8.43 0.27
N MET A 38 -4.29 7.16 0.08
CA MET A 38 -4.06 6.11 1.07
C MET A 38 -2.57 5.95 1.38
N LEU A 39 -1.69 6.03 0.37
CA LEU A 39 -0.24 5.94 0.60
C LEU A 39 0.30 7.21 1.28
N ASP A 40 -0.20 8.39 0.93
CA ASP A 40 0.15 9.65 1.60
C ASP A 40 -0.27 9.66 3.08
N GLU A 41 -1.42 9.04 3.40
CA GLU A 41 -1.96 8.90 4.76
C GLU A 41 -1.46 7.61 5.45
N ALA A 42 -0.41 6.97 4.94
CA ALA A 42 0.12 5.73 5.50
C ALA A 42 0.52 5.89 6.97
N THR A 43 0.09 4.92 7.78
CA THR A 43 0.28 4.91 9.24
C THR A 43 1.28 3.86 9.71
N GLY A 44 1.69 2.95 8.82
CA GLY A 44 2.71 1.95 9.12
C GLY A 44 3.12 1.14 7.90
N LEU A 45 4.28 0.51 8.02
CA LEU A 45 4.85 -0.37 7.02
C LEU A 45 5.38 -1.63 7.70
N ARG A 46 5.12 -2.79 7.13
CA ARG A 46 5.68 -4.07 7.61
C ARG A 46 5.93 -5.03 6.45
N PRO A 47 6.85 -5.99 6.59
CA PRO A 47 7.00 -7.07 5.61
C PRO A 47 5.70 -7.88 5.50
N ASP A 48 5.42 -8.35 4.28
CA ASP A 48 4.39 -9.36 4.02
C ASP A 48 4.93 -10.78 4.29
N ILE A 49 4.05 -11.78 4.29
CA ILE A 49 4.45 -13.19 4.33
C ILE A 49 5.21 -13.61 3.06
N GLU A 50 4.92 -12.99 1.91
CA GLU A 50 5.69 -13.18 0.69
C GLU A 50 6.91 -12.27 0.68
N ALA A 51 8.10 -12.87 0.53
CA ALA A 51 9.35 -12.13 0.54
C ALA A 51 9.40 -11.09 -0.58
N GLY A 52 9.93 -9.90 -0.27
CA GLY A 52 9.97 -8.76 -1.19
C GLY A 52 8.72 -7.89 -1.18
N ARG A 53 7.61 -8.35 -0.59
CA ARG A 53 6.40 -7.57 -0.44
C ARG A 53 6.30 -6.88 0.92
N TRP A 54 5.59 -5.77 0.92
CA TRP A 54 5.37 -4.92 2.07
C TRP A 54 3.89 -4.58 2.18
N ILE A 55 3.39 -4.58 3.42
CA ILE A 55 2.05 -4.15 3.76
C ILE A 55 2.11 -2.74 4.34
N VAL A 56 1.40 -1.84 3.70
CA VAL A 56 1.14 -0.47 4.16
C VAL A 56 -0.19 -0.45 4.89
N ALA A 57 -0.17 -0.05 6.16
CA ALA A 57 -1.39 0.19 6.93
C ALA A 57 -1.87 1.62 6.70
N THR A 58 -3.13 1.80 6.30
CA THR A 58 -3.71 3.10 5.98
C THR A 58 -5.22 3.17 6.29
N ARG A 59 -5.85 4.30 6.00
CA ARG A 59 -7.29 4.51 6.11
C ARG A 59 -7.88 5.03 4.80
N HIS A 60 -9.10 4.60 4.51
CA HIS A 60 -9.90 5.12 3.40
C HIS A 60 -11.38 4.99 3.76
N LEU A 61 -12.13 6.08 3.60
CA LEU A 61 -13.55 6.19 3.95
C LEU A 61 -13.86 5.66 5.36
N ASP A 62 -13.10 6.15 6.36
CA ASP A 62 -13.18 5.78 7.78
C ASP A 62 -12.90 4.32 8.13
N ARG A 63 -12.50 3.51 7.15
CA ARG A 63 -12.13 2.10 7.33
C ARG A 63 -10.62 1.95 7.31
N ARG A 64 -10.10 0.93 8.00
CA ARG A 64 -8.69 0.55 7.90
C ARG A 64 -8.48 -0.25 6.62
N TRP A 65 -7.36 -0.01 5.96
CA TRP A 65 -6.96 -0.66 4.73
C TRP A 65 -5.52 -1.13 4.82
N GLU A 66 -5.24 -2.17 4.07
CA GLU A 66 -3.88 -2.61 3.78
C GLU A 66 -3.64 -2.52 2.28
N VAL A 67 -2.51 -1.93 1.90
CA VAL A 67 -2.01 -1.90 0.52
C VAL A 67 -0.74 -2.74 0.46
N ILE A 68 -0.68 -3.67 -0.49
CA ILE A 68 0.51 -4.49 -0.71
C ILE A 68 1.35 -3.86 -1.82
N LEU A 69 2.60 -3.54 -1.47
CA LEU A 69 3.61 -2.99 -2.35
C LEU A 69 4.74 -3.99 -2.57
N GLU A 70 5.30 -3.99 -3.77
CA GLU A 70 6.49 -4.76 -4.14
C GLU A 70 7.48 -3.82 -4.83
N PRO A 71 8.61 -3.45 -4.18
CA PRO A 71 9.63 -2.62 -4.81
C PRO A 71 10.39 -3.43 -5.86
N ASP A 72 10.46 -2.94 -7.08
CA ASP A 72 11.30 -3.52 -8.12
C ASP A 72 12.58 -2.68 -8.27
N GLU A 73 13.67 -3.19 -7.70
CA GLU A 73 14.98 -2.55 -7.76
C GLU A 73 15.60 -2.56 -9.16
N SER A 74 15.16 -3.46 -10.05
CA SER A 74 15.73 -3.59 -11.39
C SER A 74 15.28 -2.47 -12.33
N VAL A 75 14.04 -1.99 -12.15
CA VAL A 75 13.45 -0.91 -12.95
C VAL A 75 13.25 0.38 -12.15
N GLY A 76 13.40 0.35 -10.82
CA GLY A 76 13.33 1.54 -9.97
C GLY A 76 11.91 2.03 -9.70
N VAL A 77 10.93 1.13 -9.69
CA VAL A 77 9.51 1.43 -9.41
C VAL A 77 9.02 0.68 -8.17
N VAL A 78 7.82 1.04 -7.70
CA VAL A 78 7.09 0.30 -6.68
C VAL A 78 5.78 -0.17 -7.26
N LEU A 79 5.64 -1.49 -7.39
CA LEU A 79 4.45 -2.11 -7.90
C LEU A 79 3.39 -2.19 -6.80
N VAL A 80 2.20 -1.65 -7.07
CA VAL A 80 1.01 -1.88 -6.24
C VAL A 80 0.39 -3.21 -6.64
N VAL A 81 0.55 -4.21 -5.77
CA VAL A 81 0.05 -5.57 -6.00
C VAL A 81 -1.46 -5.64 -5.75
N THR A 82 -1.94 -5.10 -4.64
CA THR A 82 -3.37 -5.09 -4.28
C THR A 82 -3.65 -4.09 -3.15
N ALA A 83 -4.93 -3.78 -2.94
CA ALA A 83 -5.40 -3.05 -1.76
C ALA A 83 -6.74 -3.63 -1.28
N TYR A 84 -6.93 -3.73 0.03
CA TYR A 84 -8.14 -4.27 0.63
C TYR A 84 -8.45 -3.67 2.01
N PRO A 85 -9.75 -3.54 2.36
CA PRO A 85 -10.14 -3.13 3.70
C PRO A 85 -9.88 -4.26 4.70
N VAL A 86 -9.48 -3.91 5.91
CA VAL A 86 -9.33 -4.83 7.03
C VAL A 86 -10.34 -4.52 8.13
N SER A 87 -11.00 -5.56 8.62
CA SER A 87 -11.82 -5.47 9.82
C SER A 87 -10.92 -5.57 11.05
N THR A 88 -11.21 -4.83 12.11
CA THR A 88 -10.56 -5.00 13.42
C THR A 88 -11.03 -6.32 14.06
N SER A 89 -10.59 -7.44 13.50
CA SER A 89 -10.70 -8.78 14.09
C SER A 89 -9.46 -9.55 13.69
N GLN A 90 -8.34 -9.23 14.33
CA GLN A 90 -7.28 -10.21 14.49
C GLN A 90 -6.59 -9.97 15.84
N PRO A 91 -6.77 -10.86 16.83
CA PRO A 91 -5.92 -10.92 18.01
C PRO A 91 -4.51 -11.39 17.67
#